data_AF-I4DNS3-F1
#
_entry.id   AF-I4DNS3-F1
#
_cell.length_a   1.000
_cell.length_b   1.000
_cell.length_c   1.000
_cell.angle_alpha   90.00
_cell.angle_beta   90.00
_cell.angle_gamma   90.00
#
_symmetry.space_group_name_H-M   'P 1'
#
loop_
_entity.id
_entity.type
_entity.pdbx_description
1 polymer ?
#
loop_
_entity_poly.entity_id
_entity_poly.type
_entity_poly.pdbx_seq_one_letter_code
_entity_poly.pdbx_strand_id
1 'polypeptide(L)'
;MTEDWYGRLLVVYEKSNKGLDLMVSSLNRMEKLDVEKEHIVIQMNDIATVCDQLEKYDEGISYLLQAIEVGKQLPDMDELGAVYVNLGRLYMKKMLLDKARKSCGAGWKLGVTAKNDDIKHEAELCFKEIKNLS
;
A
#
# COMPACT_ATOMS: atom_id res chain seq x y z
N MET A 1 12.96 1.94 -12.88
CA MET A 1 12.29 0.69 -13.30
C MET A 1 13.07 -0.57 -12.96
N THR A 2 14.35 -0.71 -13.36
CA THR A 2 15.16 -1.91 -13.03
C THR A 2 15.41 -2.09 -11.54
N GLU A 3 15.55 -0.99 -10.79
CA GLU A 3 15.78 -1.01 -9.35
C GLU A 3 14.56 -1.42 -8.53
N ASP A 4 13.35 -1.12 -9.01
CA ASP A 4 12.11 -1.46 -8.29
C ASP A 4 11.80 -2.96 -8.38
N TRP A 5 11.97 -3.56 -9.57
CA TRP A 5 11.93 -5.01 -9.75
C TRP A 5 13.00 -5.72 -8.94
N TYR A 6 14.20 -5.16 -8.87
CA TYR A 6 15.30 -5.71 -8.07
C TYR A 6 15.04 -5.59 -6.56
N GLY A 7 14.44 -4.50 -6.10
CA GLY A 7 14.01 -4.29 -4.72
C GLY A 7 12.93 -5.30 -4.29
N ARG A 8 11.88 -5.47 -5.11
CA ARG A 8 10.83 -6.48 -4.88
C ARG A 8 11.40 -7.90 -4.86
N LEU A 9 12.31 -8.22 -5.79
CA LEU A 9 12.99 -9.52 -5.84
C LEU A 9 13.79 -9.78 -4.55
N LEU A 10 14.58 -8.82 -4.09
CA LEU A 10 15.38 -8.95 -2.87
C LEU A 10 14.53 -9.17 -1.62
N VAL A 11 13.38 -8.52 -1.54
CA VAL A 11 12.47 -8.67 -0.39
C VAL A 11 11.86 -10.06 -0.36
N VAL A 12 11.40 -10.56 -1.51
CA VAL A 12 10.85 -11.92 -1.65
C VAL A 12 11.88 -12.98 -1.27
N TYR A 13 13.16 -12.77 -1.61
CA TYR A 13 14.21 -13.76 -1.37
C TYR A 13 14.86 -13.69 0.01
N GLU A 14 14.97 -12.51 0.65
CA GLU A 14 15.80 -12.37 1.86
C GLU A 14 15.12 -11.74 3.08
N LYS A 15 13.89 -11.20 3.00
CA LYS A 15 13.35 -10.32 4.07
C LYS A 15 14.39 -9.29 4.54
N SER A 16 15.10 -8.67 3.60
CA SER A 16 16.26 -7.84 3.92
C SER A 16 15.90 -6.37 4.00
N ASN A 17 16.30 -5.71 5.09
CA ASN A 17 16.25 -4.25 5.22
C ASN A 17 16.95 -3.55 4.03
N LYS A 18 17.93 -4.20 3.39
CA LYS A 18 18.60 -3.67 2.19
C LYS A 18 17.66 -3.52 1.00
N GLY A 19 16.69 -4.43 0.84
CA GLY A 19 15.68 -4.34 -0.23
C GLY A 19 14.80 -3.11 -0.05
N LEU A 20 14.37 -2.87 1.20
CA LEU A 20 13.63 -1.66 1.57
C LEU A 20 14.46 -0.39 1.30
N ASP A 21 15.73 -0.36 1.71
CA ASP A 21 16.62 0.80 1.50
C ASP A 21 16.75 1.14 0.00
N LEU A 22 16.86 0.12 -0.86
CA LEU A 22 16.93 0.31 -2.32
C LEU A 22 15.63 0.87 -2.88
N MET A 23 14.47 0.36 -2.44
CA MET A 23 13.16 0.86 -2.88
C MET A 23 12.94 2.32 -2.44
N VAL A 24 13.30 2.67 -1.21
CA VAL A 24 13.24 4.05 -0.70
C VAL A 24 14.20 4.96 -1.47
N SER A 25 15.41 4.48 -1.78
CA SER A 25 16.35 5.21 -2.63
C SER A 25 15.80 5.46 -4.04
N SER A 26 15.08 4.49 -4.61
CA SER A 26 14.44 4.63 -5.92
C SER A 26 13.29 5.63 -5.87
N LEU A 27 12.43 5.57 -4.85
CA LEU A 27 11.36 6.57 -4.62
C LEU A 27 11.92 7.99 -4.59
N ASN A 28 12.97 8.23 -3.81
CA ASN A 28 13.64 9.54 -3.72
C ASN A 28 14.23 10.01 -5.07
N ARG A 29 14.58 9.10 -5.97
CA ARG A 29 15.00 9.44 -7.35
C ARG A 29 13.80 9.77 -8.21
N MET A 30 12.72 8.99 -8.12
CA MET A 30 11.49 9.22 -8.89
C MET A 30 10.90 10.61 -8.61
N GLU A 31 10.86 11.02 -7.35
CA GLU A 31 10.39 12.36 -6.94
C GLU A 31 11.24 13.51 -7.51
N LYS A 32 12.52 13.27 -7.81
CA LYS A 32 13.43 14.28 -8.39
C LYS A 32 13.38 14.34 -9.92
N LEU A 33 12.94 13.25 -10.56
CA LEU A 33 12.98 13.08 -12.00
C LEU A 33 11.64 13.39 -12.68
N ASP A 34 10.69 13.98 -11.95
CA ASP A 34 9.33 14.31 -12.43
C ASP A 34 8.62 13.10 -13.06
N VAL A 35 8.75 11.94 -12.40
CA VAL A 35 8.03 10.73 -12.80
C VAL A 35 6.53 10.90 -12.54
N GLU A 36 5.70 10.30 -13.39
CA GLU A 36 4.24 10.26 -13.22
C GLU A 36 3.87 9.85 -11.78
N LYS A 37 2.97 10.62 -11.17
CA LYS A 37 2.63 10.50 -9.75
C LYS A 37 1.99 9.15 -9.43
N GLU A 38 1.32 8.55 -10.41
CA GLU A 38 0.76 7.20 -10.38
C GLU A 38 1.84 6.18 -9.99
N HIS A 39 3.03 6.26 -10.61
CA HIS A 39 4.15 5.39 -10.28
C HIS A 39 4.71 5.64 -8.89
N ILE A 40 4.69 6.89 -8.41
CA ILE A 40 5.11 7.24 -7.04
C ILE A 40 4.15 6.59 -6.02
N VAL A 41 2.84 6.64 -6.27
CA VAL A 41 1.82 6.00 -5.42
C VAL A 41 2.02 4.48 -5.38
N ILE A 42 2.25 3.84 -6.54
CA ILE A 42 2.51 2.40 -6.64
C ILE A 42 3.78 2.05 -5.83
N GLN A 43 4.88 2.80 -6.03
CA GLN A 43 6.14 2.59 -5.32
C GLN A 43 5.96 2.64 -3.79
N MET A 44 5.21 3.62 -3.28
CA MET A 44 4.93 3.75 -1.85
C MET A 44 4.10 2.58 -1.31
N ASN A 45 3.13 2.09 -2.09
CA ASN A 45 2.34 0.92 -1.72
C ASN A 45 3.18 -0.37 -1.66
N ASP A 46 4.10 -0.54 -2.60
CA ASP A 46 5.03 -1.66 -2.59
C ASP A 46 5.98 -1.59 -1.40
N ILE A 47 6.56 -0.41 -1.12
CA ILE A 47 7.38 -0.17 0.08
C ILE A 47 6.60 -0.55 1.35
N ALA A 48 5.34 -0.16 1.46
CA ALA A 48 4.52 -0.50 2.62
C ALA A 48 4.26 -2.01 2.76
N THR A 49 4.11 -2.72 1.64
CA THR A 49 4.00 -4.19 1.64
C THR A 49 5.28 -4.83 2.15
N VAL A 50 6.44 -4.30 1.77
CA VAL A 50 7.74 -4.73 2.32
C VAL A 50 7.84 -4.42 3.82
N CYS A 51 7.39 -3.24 4.24
CA CYS A 51 7.32 -2.88 5.65
C CYS A 51 6.45 -3.85 6.46
N ASP A 52 5.31 -4.32 5.93
CA ASP A 52 4.48 -5.36 6.58
C ASP A 52 5.29 -6.65 6.80
N GLN A 53 6.00 -7.12 5.77
CA GLN A 53 6.81 -8.34 5.83
C GLN A 53 8.00 -8.25 6.80
N LEU A 54 8.50 -7.03 7.01
CA LEU A 54 9.57 -6.69 7.96
C LEU A 54 9.04 -6.27 9.34
N GLU A 55 7.73 -6.34 9.56
CA GLU A 55 7.04 -5.92 10.79
C GLU A 55 7.23 -4.43 11.16
N LYS A 56 7.61 -3.61 10.17
CA LYS A 56 7.78 -2.15 10.29
C LYS A 56 6.47 -1.41 10.04
N TYR A 57 5.44 -1.77 10.80
CA TYR A 57 4.06 -1.35 10.51
C TYR A 57 3.86 0.17 10.50
N ASP A 58 4.49 0.92 11.41
CA ASP A 58 4.37 2.38 11.46
C ASP A 58 4.96 3.07 10.22
N GLU A 59 6.09 2.56 9.74
CA GLU A 59 6.72 3.05 8.52
C GLU A 59 5.85 2.76 7.30
N GLY A 60 5.34 1.53 7.19
CA GLY A 60 4.42 1.16 6.11
C GLY A 60 3.14 1.99 6.11
N ILE A 61 2.56 2.26 7.29
CA ILE A 61 1.39 3.15 7.43
C ILE A 61 1.73 4.56 6.94
N SER A 62 2.90 5.09 7.29
CA SER A 62 3.34 6.41 6.84
C SER A 62 3.41 6.51 5.31
N TYR A 63 4.01 5.50 4.64
CA TYR A 63 4.07 5.47 3.18
C TYR A 63 2.70 5.36 2.53
N LEU A 64 1.78 4.53 3.06
CA LEU A 64 0.43 4.41 2.51
C LEU A 64 -0.38 5.69 2.67
N LEU A 65 -0.23 6.41 3.79
CA LEU A 65 -0.89 7.70 3.97
C LEU A 65 -0.38 8.73 2.95
N GLN A 66 0.94 8.81 2.73
CA GLN A 66 1.51 9.66 1.69
C GLN A 66 1.02 9.28 0.28
N ALA A 67 0.96 7.98 -0.02
CA ALA A 67 0.46 7.46 -1.28
C ALA A 67 -1.02 7.85 -1.51
N ILE A 68 -1.84 7.83 -0.45
CA ILE A 68 -3.23 8.29 -0.50
C ILE A 68 -3.32 9.79 -0.74
N GLU A 69 -2.49 10.60 -0.09
CA GLU A 69 -2.45 12.05 -0.27
C GLU A 69 -2.16 12.43 -1.74
N VAL A 70 -1.22 11.74 -2.37
CA VAL A 70 -0.86 11.92 -3.78
C VAL A 70 -1.96 11.36 -4.69
N GLY A 71 -2.40 10.12 -4.47
CA GLY A 71 -3.35 9.42 -5.32
C GLY A 71 -4.73 10.08 -5.39
N LYS A 72 -5.17 10.77 -4.33
CA LYS A 72 -6.42 11.55 -4.36
C LYS A 72 -6.41 12.72 -5.34
N GLN A 73 -5.24 13.20 -5.74
CA GLN A 73 -5.09 14.30 -6.70
C GLN A 73 -5.14 13.80 -8.15
N LEU A 74 -5.15 12.48 -8.35
CA LEU A 74 -5.09 11.84 -9.65
C LEU A 74 -6.51 11.38 -10.04
N PRO A 75 -7.04 11.82 -11.19
CA PRO A 75 -8.43 11.52 -11.59
C PRO A 75 -8.68 10.04 -11.86
N ASP A 76 -7.66 9.29 -12.29
CA ASP A 76 -7.77 7.90 -12.76
C ASP A 76 -6.84 6.94 -11.97
N MET A 77 -6.75 7.11 -10.64
CA MET A 77 -5.91 6.24 -9.79
C MET A 77 -6.67 4.98 -9.35
N ASP A 78 -6.80 4.01 -10.26
CA ASP A 78 -7.50 2.74 -10.00
C ASP A 78 -6.89 1.93 -8.85
N GLU A 79 -5.57 2.00 -8.68
CA GLU A 79 -4.85 1.27 -7.62
C GLU A 79 -5.05 1.87 -6.23
N LEU A 80 -5.63 3.08 -6.11
CA LEU A 80 -5.84 3.74 -4.81
C LEU A 80 -6.70 2.88 -3.87
N GLY A 81 -7.63 2.08 -4.43
CA GLY A 81 -8.41 1.13 -3.65
C GLY A 81 -7.54 0.07 -2.95
N ALA A 82 -6.52 -0.45 -3.64
CA ALA A 82 -5.58 -1.41 -3.07
C ALA A 82 -4.72 -0.77 -1.96
N VAL A 83 -4.29 0.47 -2.13
CA VAL A 83 -3.56 1.24 -1.10
C VAL A 83 -4.37 1.34 0.20
N TYR A 84 -5.67 1.62 0.10
CA TYR A 84 -6.57 1.67 1.24
C TYR A 84 -6.77 0.31 1.93
N VAL A 85 -6.86 -0.78 1.16
CA VAL A 85 -6.96 -2.13 1.74
C VAL A 85 -5.67 -2.49 2.48
N ASN A 86 -4.50 -2.22 1.90
CA ASN A 86 -3.21 -2.44 2.54
C ASN A 86 -3.06 -1.63 3.83
N LEU A 87 -3.56 -0.39 3.85
CA LEU A 87 -3.58 0.44 5.06
C LEU A 87 -4.47 -0.18 6.13
N GLY A 88 -5.61 -0.73 5.73
CA GLY A 88 -6.48 -1.48 6.61
C GLY A 88 -5.80 -2.69 7.23
N ARG A 89 -5.08 -3.48 6.41
CA ARG A 89 -4.29 -4.64 6.86
C ARG A 89 -3.22 -4.25 7.88
N LEU A 90 -2.44 -3.19 7.62
CA LEU A 90 -1.45 -2.70 8.58
C LEU A 90 -2.08 -2.19 9.88
N TYR A 91 -3.23 -1.52 9.82
CA TYR A 91 -3.94 -1.13 11.03
C TYR A 91 -4.45 -2.34 11.84
N MET A 92 -4.84 -3.44 11.18
CA MET A 92 -5.16 -4.69 11.88
C MET A 92 -3.97 -5.26 12.64
N LYS A 93 -2.77 -5.27 12.02
CA LYS A 93 -1.53 -5.70 12.69
C LYS A 93 -1.23 -4.87 13.94
N LYS A 94 -1.65 -3.61 13.96
CA LYS A 94 -1.55 -2.70 15.11
C LYS A 94 -2.74 -2.76 16.09
N MET A 95 -3.68 -3.68 15.90
CA MET A 95 -4.93 -3.77 16.68
C MET A 95 -5.79 -2.50 16.64
N LEU A 96 -5.61 -1.64 15.64
CA LEU A 96 -6.38 -0.41 15.44
C LEU A 96 -7.61 -0.69 14.58
N LEU A 97 -8.51 -1.56 15.08
CA LEU A 97 -9.60 -2.14 14.30
C LEU A 97 -10.59 -1.10 13.71
N ASP A 98 -10.82 0.01 14.40
CA ASP A 98 -11.67 1.09 13.89
C ASP A 98 -11.06 1.78 12.67
N LYS A 99 -9.74 2.01 12.69
CA LYS A 99 -9.02 2.60 11.55
C LYS A 99 -8.92 1.59 10.41
N ALA A 100 -8.72 0.32 10.73
CA ALA A 100 -8.72 -0.76 9.75
C ALA A 100 -10.04 -0.82 8.98
N ARG A 101 -11.17 -0.82 9.71
CA ARG A 101 -12.52 -0.88 9.13
C ARG A 101 -12.80 0.32 8.22
N LYS A 102 -12.42 1.54 8.66
CA LYS A 102 -12.56 2.75 7.83
C LYS A 102 -11.74 2.66 6.55
N SER A 103 -10.51 2.16 6.64
CA SER A 103 -9.59 2.05 5.50
C SER A 103 -10.09 1.02 4.49
N CYS A 104 -10.47 -0.19 4.93
CA CYS A 104 -11.04 -1.20 4.05
C CYS A 104 -12.39 -0.78 3.44
N GLY A 105 -13.19 0.02 4.16
CA GLY A 105 -14.40 0.62 3.58
C GLY A 105 -14.12 1.64 2.47
N ALA A 106 -13.07 2.44 2.61
CA ALA A 106 -12.63 3.33 1.53
C ALA A 106 -12.17 2.53 0.30
N GLY A 107 -11.37 1.48 0.51
CA GLY A 107 -10.93 0.57 -0.56
C GLY A 107 -12.10 -0.10 -1.28
N TRP A 108 -13.07 -0.65 -0.53
CA TRP A 108 -14.28 -1.25 -1.10
C TRP A 108 -15.08 -0.25 -1.95
N LYS A 109 -15.28 0.97 -1.45
CA LYS A 109 -16.01 2.02 -2.18
C LYS A 109 -15.35 2.35 -3.52
N LEU A 110 -14.01 2.45 -3.53
CA LEU A 110 -13.25 2.67 -4.76
C LEU A 110 -13.36 1.49 -5.71
N GLY A 111 -13.21 0.25 -5.23
CA GLY A 111 -13.41 -0.96 -6.04
C GLY A 111 -14.79 -1.02 -6.70
N VAL A 112 -15.85 -0.69 -5.95
CA VAL A 112 -17.22 -0.61 -6.50
C VAL A 112 -17.35 0.50 -7.56
N THR A 113 -16.77 1.67 -7.29
CA THR A 113 -16.89 2.83 -8.20
C THR A 113 -16.13 2.59 -9.50
N ALA A 114 -14.93 2.01 -9.42
CA ALA A 114 -14.08 1.64 -10.55
C ALA A 114 -14.53 0.37 -11.27
N LYS A 115 -15.55 -0.35 -10.75
CA LYS A 115 -15.96 -1.69 -11.22
C LYS A 115 -14.79 -2.69 -11.21
N ASN A 116 -13.90 -2.54 -10.24
CA ASN A 116 -12.77 -3.43 -9.99
C ASN A 116 -13.17 -4.47 -8.94
N ASP A 117 -13.57 -5.66 -9.41
CA ASP A 117 -14.05 -6.75 -8.55
C ASP A 117 -12.93 -7.32 -7.67
N ASP A 118 -11.66 -7.23 -8.08
CA ASP A 118 -10.52 -7.71 -7.31
C ASP A 118 -10.32 -6.86 -6.05
N ILE A 119 -10.27 -5.53 -6.18
CA ILE A 119 -10.16 -4.60 -5.04
C ILE A 119 -11.37 -4.75 -4.11
N LYS A 120 -12.56 -4.89 -4.68
CA LYS A 120 -13.78 -5.12 -3.91
C LYS A 120 -13.68 -6.40 -3.08
N HIS A 121 -13.24 -7.50 -3.70
CA HIS A 121 -13.05 -8.78 -3.03
C HIS A 121 -12.00 -8.71 -1.92
N GLU A 122 -10.86 -8.08 -2.18
CA GLU A 122 -9.80 -7.86 -1.19
C GLU A 122 -10.30 -7.05 0.02
N ALA A 123 -11.12 -6.02 -0.20
CA ALA A 123 -11.73 -5.27 0.88
C ALA A 123 -12.74 -6.11 1.70
N GLU A 124 -13.51 -6.99 1.05
CA GLU A 124 -14.41 -7.94 1.72
C GLU A 124 -13.64 -8.95 2.58
N LEU A 125 -12.51 -9.46 2.08
CA LEU A 125 -11.61 -10.30 2.86
C LEU A 125 -11.06 -9.55 4.07
N CYS A 126 -10.62 -8.30 3.90
CA CYS A 126 -10.20 -7.47 5.02
C CYS A 126 -11.30 -7.34 6.09
N PHE A 127 -12.56 -7.10 5.71
CA PHE A 127 -13.66 -7.04 6.69
C PHE A 127 -13.88 -8.35 7.43
N LYS A 128 -13.75 -9.48 6.74
CA LYS A 128 -13.84 -10.81 7.34
C LYS A 128 -12.72 -11.03 8.36
N GLU A 129 -11.49 -10.62 8.03
CA GLU A 129 -10.35 -10.67 8.94
C GLU A 129 -10.59 -9.82 10.19
N ILE A 130 -11.07 -8.57 10.05
CA ILE A 130 -11.40 -7.70 11.18
C ILE A 130 -12.41 -8.37 12.11
N LYS A 131 -13.46 -9.00 11.55
CA LYS A 131 -14.50 -9.68 12.32
C LYS A 131 -13.96 -10.88 13.12
N ASN A 132 -12.93 -11.55 12.61
CA ASN A 132 -12.31 -12.67 13.32
C ASN A 132 -11.38 -12.21 14.45
N LEU A 133 -10.97 -10.94 14.45
CA LEU A 133 -10.10 -10.32 15.47
C LEU A 133 -10.87 -9.57 16.56
N SER A 134 -12.19 -9.38 16.40
CA SER A 134 -13.08 -8.68 17.34
C SER A 134 -13.86 -9.65 18.22
#